data_AF-A0A534S359-F1
#
_entry.id   AF-A0A534S359-F1
#
_cell.length_a   1.000
_cell.length_b   1.000
_cell.length_c   1.000
_cell.angle_alpha   90.00
_cell.angle_beta   90.00
_cell.angle_gamma   90.00
#
_symmetry.space_group_name_H-M   'P 1'
#
loop_
_entity.id
_entity.type
_entity.pdbx_description
1 polymer ?
#
loop_
_entity_poly.entity_id
_entity_poly.type
_entity_poly.pdbx_seq_one_letter_code
_entity_poly.pdbx_strand_id
1 'polypeptide(L)'
;MSKRNSTRVRFRQLVAAKKWTEASEILTDVPKDFPFIETVFLSDPEGTLMANVPELADTVGTNRAYRDWYHGVSRDWKPYVSEVYQRLAPPRTNIITIALPIRAQDAATVTGILGLRVRLENFREWIKDIQVGP
;
A
#
# COMPACT_ATOMS: atom_id res chain seq x y z
N MET A 1 -1.79 -13.89 -23.50
CA MET A 1 -1.82 -13.46 -22.08
C MET A 1 -2.21 -11.98 -22.04
N SER A 2 -3.25 -11.58 -21.32
CA SER A 2 -3.65 -10.16 -21.24
C SER A 2 -2.54 -9.33 -20.56
N LYS A 3 -2.27 -8.11 -21.07
CA LYS A 3 -1.23 -7.18 -20.58
C LYS A 3 -1.29 -6.93 -19.07
N ARG A 4 -2.49 -7.02 -18.47
CA ARG A 4 -2.72 -6.89 -17.02
C ARG A 4 -2.13 -8.06 -16.20
N ASN A 5 -2.14 -9.27 -16.75
CA ASN A 5 -1.61 -10.46 -16.07
C ASN A 5 -0.08 -10.49 -16.08
N SER A 6 0.57 -10.04 -17.16
CA SER A 6 2.03 -9.98 -17.22
C SER A 6 2.61 -8.97 -16.23
N THR A 7 1.98 -7.81 -16.06
CA THR A 7 2.42 -6.80 -15.08
C THR A 7 2.34 -7.30 -13.64
N ARG A 8 1.23 -7.97 -13.26
CA ARG A 8 1.08 -8.56 -11.92
C ARG A 8 2.14 -9.63 -11.64
N VAL A 9 2.44 -10.48 -12.62
CA VAL A 9 3.47 -11.52 -12.49
C VAL A 9 4.84 -10.88 -12.31
N ARG A 10 5.20 -9.89 -13.16
CA ARG A 10 6.47 -9.18 -13.07
C ARG A 10 6.64 -8.45 -11.74
N PHE A 11 5.61 -7.76 -11.26
CA PHE A 11 5.62 -7.09 -9.96
C PHE A 11 5.96 -8.05 -8.82
N ARG A 12 5.29 -9.21 -8.75
CA ARG A 12 5.54 -10.22 -7.72
C ARG A 12 6.96 -10.79 -7.80
N GLN A 13 7.49 -10.99 -9.02
CA GLN A 13 8.87 -11.44 -9.21
C GLN A 13 9.90 -10.42 -8.73
N LEU A 14 9.70 -9.13 -9.01
CA LEU A 14 10.59 -8.07 -8.54
C LEU A 14 10.61 -8.00 -7.02
N VAL A 15 9.43 -8.04 -6.39
CA VAL A 15 9.30 -8.05 -4.92
C VAL A 15 9.98 -9.27 -4.30
N ALA A 16 9.73 -10.47 -4.84
CA ALA A 16 10.39 -11.69 -4.37
C ALA A 16 11.93 -11.64 -4.51
N ALA A 17 12.43 -10.95 -5.55
CA ALA A 17 13.85 -10.72 -5.78
C ALA A 17 14.41 -9.50 -5.01
N LYS A 18 13.64 -8.88 -4.11
CA LYS A 18 14.00 -7.67 -3.35
C LYS A 18 14.38 -6.46 -4.23
N LYS A 19 13.87 -6.43 -5.46
CA LYS A 19 14.02 -5.32 -6.41
C LYS A 19 12.92 -4.28 -6.19
N TRP A 20 12.97 -3.64 -5.02
CA TRP A 20 11.89 -2.79 -4.50
C TRP A 20 11.69 -1.52 -5.32
N THR A 21 12.78 -0.90 -5.75
CA THR A 21 12.73 0.30 -6.59
C THR A 21 12.05 0.00 -7.92
N GLU A 22 12.50 -1.03 -8.64
CA GLU A 22 11.89 -1.44 -9.92
C GLU A 22 10.45 -1.94 -9.75
N ALA A 23 10.13 -2.58 -8.61
CA ALA A 23 8.76 -2.95 -8.31
C ALA A 23 7.86 -1.73 -8.10
N SER A 24 8.39 -0.68 -7.46
CA SER A 24 7.65 0.56 -7.20
C SER A 24 7.40 1.37 -8.48
N GLU A 25 8.31 1.32 -9.45
CA GLU A 25 8.14 1.97 -10.76
C GLU A 25 6.86 1.53 -11.48
N ILE A 26 6.47 0.25 -11.33
CA ILE A 26 5.22 -0.31 -11.88
C ILE A 26 3.98 0.40 -11.31
N LEU A 27 4.09 0.98 -10.12
CA LEU A 27 3.01 1.61 -9.38
C LEU A 27 3.01 3.14 -9.50
N THR A 28 3.92 3.72 -10.31
CA THR A 28 4.14 5.17 -10.43
C THR A 28 2.88 5.95 -10.79
N ASP A 29 2.03 5.36 -11.62
CA ASP A 29 0.83 6.03 -12.11
C ASP A 29 -0.37 5.87 -11.15
N VAL A 30 -0.28 5.01 -10.12
CA VAL A 30 -1.41 4.78 -9.20
C VAL A 30 -1.83 6.06 -8.46
N PRO A 31 -0.93 6.83 -7.81
CA PRO A 31 -1.33 8.10 -7.20
C PRO A 31 -1.78 9.17 -8.21
N LYS A 32 -1.40 9.04 -9.49
CA LYS A 32 -1.80 9.98 -10.56
C LYS A 32 -3.22 9.68 -11.04
N ASP A 33 -3.51 8.41 -11.28
CA ASP A 33 -4.80 7.92 -11.77
C ASP A 33 -5.87 7.93 -10.67
N PHE A 34 -5.43 7.78 -9.40
CA PHE A 34 -6.30 7.75 -8.22
C PHE A 34 -5.86 8.81 -7.21
N PRO A 35 -6.24 10.09 -7.39
CA PRO A 35 -5.75 11.18 -6.54
C PRO A 35 -6.03 11.02 -5.04
N PHE A 36 -7.02 10.20 -4.66
CA PHE A 36 -7.31 9.87 -3.25
C PHE A 36 -6.26 8.96 -2.60
N ILE A 37 -5.47 8.24 -3.38
CA ILE A 37 -4.30 7.49 -2.93
C ILE A 37 -3.13 8.47 -2.88
N GLU A 38 -2.71 8.88 -1.69
CA GLU A 38 -1.56 9.79 -1.55
C GLU A 38 -0.23 9.11 -1.82
N THR A 39 -0.13 7.85 -1.44
CA THR A 39 1.14 7.12 -1.46
C THR A 39 0.86 5.65 -1.54
N VAL A 40 1.54 4.99 -2.46
CA VAL A 40 1.69 3.55 -2.49
C VAL A 40 3.03 3.20 -1.87
N PHE A 41 3.09 2.23 -0.97
CA PHE A 41 4.35 1.77 -0.39
C PHE A 41 4.50 0.26 -0.48
N LEU A 42 5.76 -0.18 -0.51
CA LEU A 42 6.17 -1.57 -0.39
C LEU A 42 6.90 -1.74 0.94
N SER A 43 6.57 -2.81 1.65
CA SER A 43 7.25 -3.24 2.87
C SER A 43 7.75 -4.67 2.71
N ASP A 44 8.85 -5.00 3.38
CA ASP A 44 9.19 -6.40 3.63
C ASP A 44 8.16 -7.07 4.59
N PRO A 45 8.17 -8.40 4.73
CA PRO A 45 7.28 -9.10 5.66
C PRO A 45 7.43 -8.69 7.13
N GLU A 46 8.59 -8.15 7.51
CA GLU A 46 8.92 -7.69 8.86
C GLU A 46 8.42 -6.26 9.15
N GLY A 47 7.83 -5.58 8.16
CA GLY A 47 7.22 -4.25 8.31
C GLY A 47 8.16 -3.09 8.00
N THR A 48 9.34 -3.33 7.44
CA THR A 48 10.29 -2.31 6.98
C THR A 48 9.87 -1.76 5.64
N LEU A 49 9.69 -0.44 5.54
CA LEU A 49 9.38 0.21 4.27
C LEU A 49 10.59 0.12 3.32
N MET A 50 10.38 -0.43 2.14
CA MET A 50 11.43 -0.68 1.15
C MET A 50 11.37 0.26 -0.05
N ALA A 51 10.17 0.75 -0.38
CA ALA A 51 9.96 1.74 -1.43
C ALA A 51 8.60 2.42 -1.26
N ASN A 52 8.43 3.60 -1.85
CA ASN A 52 7.12 4.24 -1.96
C ASN A 52 7.05 5.19 -3.15
N VAL A 53 5.82 5.42 -3.61
CA VAL A 53 5.48 6.28 -4.74
C VAL A 53 4.35 7.23 -4.31
N PRO A 54 4.52 8.56 -4.44
CA PRO A 54 5.78 9.23 -4.73
C PRO A 54 6.82 8.93 -3.65
N GLU A 55 8.11 9.08 -3.96
CA GLU A 55 9.18 8.92 -2.98
C GLU A 55 9.03 9.95 -1.86
N LEU A 56 9.29 9.54 -0.62
CA LEU A 56 9.15 10.35 0.58
C LEU A 56 10.46 10.20 1.35
N ALA A 57 11.19 11.30 1.47
CA ALA A 57 12.46 11.34 2.19
C ALA A 57 12.31 10.74 3.60
N ASP A 58 13.35 10.04 4.05
CA ASP A 58 13.48 9.49 5.40
C ASP A 58 12.39 8.46 5.80
N THR A 59 11.74 7.82 4.83
CA THR A 59 10.75 6.76 5.10
C THR A 59 11.25 5.35 4.77
N VAL A 60 12.05 5.18 3.71
CA VAL A 60 12.65 3.89 3.34
C VAL A 60 13.66 3.45 4.40
N GLY A 61 13.69 2.15 4.70
CA GLY A 61 14.51 1.54 5.76
C GLY A 61 13.91 1.67 7.16
N THR A 62 12.79 2.38 7.33
CA THR A 62 12.14 2.50 8.65
C THR A 62 11.17 1.37 8.89
N ASN A 63 11.30 0.68 10.04
CA ASN A 63 10.36 -0.34 10.45
C ASN A 63 9.07 0.28 10.99
N ARG A 64 7.93 -0.21 10.51
CA ARG A 64 6.59 0.26 10.82
C ARG A 64 5.69 -0.86 11.37
N ALA A 65 6.28 -1.93 11.88
CA ALA A 65 5.56 -3.08 12.43
C ALA A 65 4.66 -2.74 13.63
N TYR A 66 4.88 -1.60 14.28
CA TYR A 66 4.03 -1.09 15.35
C TYR A 66 2.70 -0.48 14.87
N ARG A 67 2.47 -0.39 13.55
CA ARG A 67 1.28 0.22 12.98
C ARG A 67 0.13 -0.78 12.86
N ASP A 68 -1.08 -0.28 13.05
CA ASP A 68 -2.31 -1.07 12.92
C ASP A 68 -2.41 -1.84 11.59
N TRP A 69 -2.08 -1.19 10.46
CA TRP A 69 -2.10 -1.87 9.15
C TRP A 69 -1.19 -3.09 9.11
N TYR A 70 -0.05 -3.07 9.82
CA TYR A 70 0.89 -4.18 9.88
C TYR A 70 0.31 -5.30 10.73
N HIS A 71 -0.17 -4.99 11.94
CA HIS A 71 -0.80 -5.98 12.82
C HIS A 71 -1.98 -6.67 12.14
N GLY A 72 -2.84 -5.92 11.43
CA GLY A 72 -4.00 -6.47 10.74
C GLY A 72 -3.64 -7.38 9.55
N VAL A 73 -2.71 -6.95 8.68
CA VAL A 73 -2.33 -7.77 7.51
C VAL A 73 -1.51 -9.00 7.91
N SER A 74 -0.62 -8.87 8.90
CA SER A 74 0.30 -9.94 9.31
C SER A 74 -0.36 -11.02 10.17
N ARG A 75 -1.51 -10.73 10.79
CA ARG A 75 -2.25 -11.71 11.60
C ARG A 75 -2.60 -12.98 10.82
N ASP A 76 -3.14 -12.80 9.62
CA ASP A 76 -3.65 -13.89 8.78
C ASP A 76 -3.10 -13.87 7.34
N TRP A 77 -2.26 -12.89 7.01
CA TRP A 77 -1.80 -12.61 5.64
C TRP A 77 -2.97 -12.52 4.65
N LYS A 78 -3.96 -11.71 5.03
CA LYS A 78 -5.14 -11.34 4.23
C LYS A 78 -5.22 -9.83 4.08
N PRO A 79 -5.87 -9.31 3.02
CA PRO A 79 -6.16 -7.89 2.90
C PRO A 79 -6.75 -7.31 4.19
N TYR A 80 -6.26 -6.15 4.61
CA TYR A 80 -6.70 -5.46 5.82
C TYR A 80 -6.81 -3.95 5.56
N VAL A 81 -7.81 -3.32 6.16
CA VAL A 81 -7.97 -1.85 6.16
C VAL A 81 -7.76 -1.38 7.59
N SER A 82 -6.83 -0.44 7.77
CA SER A 82 -6.52 0.07 9.10
C SER A 82 -7.63 0.93 9.69
N GLU A 83 -7.57 1.11 11.01
CA GLU A 83 -8.20 2.25 11.66
C GLU A 83 -7.64 3.57 11.10
N VAL A 84 -8.34 4.66 11.38
CA VAL A 84 -7.91 6.01 11.00
C VAL A 84 -6.72 6.43 11.85
N TYR A 85 -5.67 6.95 11.22
CA TYR A 85 -4.52 7.50 11.95
C TYR A 85 -3.89 8.68 11.22
N GLN A 86 -3.10 9.47 11.95
CA GLN A 86 -2.35 10.57 11.37
C GLN A 86 -1.02 10.11 10.80
N ARG A 87 -0.72 10.54 9.56
CA ARG A 87 0.63 10.35 9.01
C ARG A 87 1.67 11.17 9.78
N LEU A 88 2.88 10.62 9.91
CA LEU A 88 3.97 11.28 10.65
C LEU A 88 4.62 12.40 9.85
N ALA A 89 4.81 12.16 8.55
CA ALA A 89 5.39 13.13 7.65
C ALA A 89 4.36 14.25 7.37
N PRO A 90 4.75 15.54 7.38
CA PRO A 90 3.86 16.63 7.01
C PRO A 90 3.27 16.49 5.59
N PRO A 91 2.09 17.08 5.32
CA PRO A 91 1.12 17.57 6.31
C PRO A 91 0.51 16.41 7.12
N ARG A 92 0.23 16.62 8.41
CA ARG A 92 -0.32 15.59 9.32
C ARG A 92 -1.82 15.42 9.11
N THR A 93 -2.20 14.78 8.01
CA THR A 93 -3.59 14.49 7.65
C THR A 93 -4.05 13.14 8.19
N ASN A 94 -5.37 12.99 8.35
CA ASN A 94 -5.99 11.71 8.70
C ASN A 94 -6.05 10.80 7.47
N ILE A 95 -5.52 9.59 7.61
CA ILE A 95 -5.46 8.60 6.55
C ILE A 95 -5.94 7.24 7.06
N ILE A 96 -6.26 6.37 6.11
CA ILE A 96 -6.29 4.91 6.31
C ILE A 96 -5.23 4.27 5.43
N THR A 97 -4.81 3.05 5.78
CA THR A 97 -4.00 2.20 4.91
C THR A 97 -4.74 0.93 4.55
N ILE A 98 -4.86 0.66 3.25
CA ILE A 98 -5.25 -0.65 2.74
C ILE A 98 -3.97 -1.46 2.54
N ALA A 99 -3.78 -2.51 3.35
CA ALA A 99 -2.62 -3.38 3.32
C ALA A 99 -2.95 -4.72 2.65
N LEU A 100 -2.12 -5.11 1.69
CA LEU A 100 -2.30 -6.30 0.86
C LEU A 100 -1.02 -7.16 0.91
N PRO A 101 -1.12 -8.46 1.24
CA PRO A 101 0.04 -9.34 1.21
C PRO A 101 0.47 -9.60 -0.24
N ILE A 102 1.77 -9.45 -0.52
CA ILE A 102 2.38 -9.83 -1.79
C ILE A 102 2.94 -11.22 -1.61
N ARG A 103 2.48 -12.17 -2.43
CA ARG A 103 2.88 -13.58 -2.36
C ARG A 103 3.81 -13.95 -3.50
N ALA A 104 4.80 -14.81 -3.27
CA ALA A 104 5.63 -15.43 -4.31
C ALA A 104 4.76 -16.29 -5.25
N GLN A 105 5.34 -16.79 -6.35
CA GLN A 105 4.59 -17.60 -7.33
C GLN A 105 3.92 -18.84 -6.72
N ASP A 106 4.52 -19.42 -5.69
CA ASP A 106 3.97 -20.56 -4.92
C ASP A 106 2.68 -20.23 -4.14
N ALA A 107 2.28 -18.96 -4.08
CA ALA A 107 1.17 -18.40 -3.30
C ALA A 107 1.24 -18.60 -1.77
N ALA A 108 2.02 -19.56 -1.27
CA ALA A 108 2.20 -19.79 0.16
C ALA A 108 3.09 -18.72 0.80
N THR A 109 4.19 -18.37 0.13
CA THR A 109 5.23 -17.50 0.70
C THR A 109 4.85 -16.03 0.56
N VAL A 110 4.79 -15.30 1.67
CA VAL A 110 4.64 -13.84 1.66
C VAL A 110 6.02 -13.21 1.49
N THR A 111 6.16 -12.39 0.46
CA THR A 111 7.43 -11.73 0.10
C THR A 111 7.44 -10.23 0.39
N GLY A 112 6.29 -9.67 0.78
CA GLY A 112 6.18 -8.28 1.17
C GLY A 112 4.73 -7.86 1.35
N ILE A 113 4.52 -6.57 1.59
CA ILE A 113 3.22 -5.94 1.79
C ILE A 113 3.11 -4.74 0.84
N LEU A 114 2.00 -4.67 0.11
CA LEU A 114 1.59 -3.49 -0.66
C LEU A 114 0.64 -2.68 0.21
N GLY A 115 1.00 -1.43 0.50
CA GLY A 115 0.16 -0.50 1.24
C GLY A 115 -0.32 0.65 0.36
N LEU A 116 -1.62 0.96 0.45
CA LEU A 116 -2.23 2.14 -0.18
C LEU A 116 -2.67 3.09 0.93
N ARG A 117 -2.01 4.26 1.05
CA ARG A 117 -2.43 5.32 1.97
C ARG A 117 -3.50 6.16 1.28
N VAL A 118 -4.67 6.25 1.88
CA VAL A 118 -5.83 6.96 1.34
C VAL A 118 -6.15 8.15 2.23
N ARG A 119 -6.29 9.34 1.63
CA ARG A 119 -6.71 10.55 2.34
C ARG A 119 -8.19 10.51 2.63
N LEU A 120 -8.57 10.70 3.89
CA LEU A 120 -9.97 10.74 4.30
C LEU A 120 -10.67 12.04 3.92
N GLU A 121 -9.93 13.11 3.64
CA GLU A 121 -10.52 14.37 3.15
C GLU A 121 -11.33 14.14 1.86
N ASN A 122 -10.90 13.20 1.02
CA ASN A 122 -11.62 12.79 -0.20
C ASN A 122 -12.81 11.87 0.11
N PHE A 123 -12.82 11.17 1.24
CA PHE A 123 -13.91 10.27 1.65
C PHE A 123 -15.20 11.05 1.97
N ARG A 124 -15.06 12.29 2.47
CA ARG A 124 -16.21 13.18 2.70
C ARG A 124 -16.94 13.53 1.41
N GLU A 125 -16.25 13.65 0.28
CA GLU A 125 -16.92 13.91 -1.00
C GLU A 125 -17.71 12.69 -1.45
N TRP A 126 -17.16 11.49 -1.31
CA TRP A 126 -17.87 10.25 -1.65
C TRP A 126 -19.10 10.00 -0.78
N ILE A 127 -19.05 10.32 0.52
CA ILE A 127 -20.23 10.18 1.39
C ILE A 127 -21.35 11.14 0.99
N LYS A 128 -21.04 12.36 0.49
CA LYS A 128 -22.07 13.30 0.03
C LYS A 128 -22.88 12.76 -1.15
N ASP A 129 -22.26 11.93 -1.97
CA ASP A 129 -22.90 11.29 -3.13
C ASP A 129 -23.65 10.00 -2.76
N ILE A 130 -23.48 9.50 -1.53
CA ILE A 130 -24.27 8.39 -1.00
C ILE A 130 -25.59 8.95 -0.47
N GLN A 131 -26.65 8.73 -1.23
CA GLN A 131 -28.01 9.00 -0.77
C GLN A 131 -28.35 8.01 0.35
N VAL A 132 -28.27 8.47 1.59
CA VAL A 132 -28.62 7.68 2.78
C VAL A 132 -30.13 7.64 2.97
N GLY A 133 -30.79 6.72 2.25
CA GLY A 133 -32.22 6.39 2.42
C GLY A 133 -33.18 7.55 2.14
N PRO A 134 -34.50 7.31 2.19
CA PRO A 134 -35.51 8.36 2.12
C PRO A 134 -35.49 9.27 3.36
#